data_AF-A0A7R9A972-F1
#
_entry.id   AF-A0A7R9A972-F1
#
_cell.length_a   1.000
_cell.length_b   1.000
_cell.length_c   1.000
_cell.angle_alpha   90.00
_cell.angle_beta   90.00
_cell.angle_gamma   90.00
#
_symmetry.space_group_name_H-M   'P 1'
#
loop_
_entity.id
_entity.type
_entity.pdbx_description
1 polymer ?
#
loop_
_entity_poly.entity_id
_entity_poly.type
_entity_poly.pdbx_seq_one_letter_code
_entity_poly.pdbx_strand_id
1 'polypeptide(L)'
;MCAMYAETVHIRNSILKEGGAGVCNILLFRVKIFVRLKNTSWVMRIYTNYKPEIPSQRDWMCGIQCNHSHVDFCLADRLPQLGNITRIQEEGSTWRFLVGMDPLVDIFVSRDSDSVVTSREREAVDEWLKSNSMIHVMRDHPHHPWHILAGMWGAKTFMNRSLMANLTVQMVLKTDLKHAYGFDQEILRLILWPATTHLMV
;
A
#
# COMPACT_ATOMS: atom_id res chain seq x y z
N MET A 1 7.33 -18.51 6.76
CA MET A 1 6.19 -18.28 5.86
C MET A 1 6.48 -17.07 5.00
N CYS A 2 6.05 -17.10 3.75
CA CYS A 2 6.23 -16.02 2.77
C CYS A 2 4.97 -15.14 2.83
N ALA A 3 5.09 -13.87 3.21
CA ALA A 3 3.95 -12.98 3.40
C ALA A 3 3.86 -11.99 2.23
N MET A 4 2.67 -11.83 1.65
CA MET A 4 2.39 -10.93 0.53
C MET A 4 1.21 -10.04 0.88
N TYR A 5 1.42 -8.72 0.79
CA TYR A 5 0.37 -7.74 1.05
C TYR A 5 0.37 -6.72 -0.08
N ALA A 6 -0.80 -6.56 -0.70
CA ALA A 6 -0.97 -5.74 -1.88
C ALA A 6 -1.66 -4.42 -1.55
N GLU A 7 -1.41 -3.44 -2.39
CA GLU A 7 -2.09 -2.16 -2.42
C GLU A 7 -2.24 -1.74 -3.87
N THR A 8 -3.19 -0.84 -4.14
CA THR A 8 -3.36 -0.21 -5.45
C THR A 8 -2.97 1.26 -5.36
N VAL A 9 -2.08 1.72 -6.21
CA VAL A 9 -1.29 2.95 -6.06
C VAL A 9 -1.32 3.80 -7.33
N HIS A 10 -1.44 5.12 -7.21
CA HIS A 10 -1.35 6.08 -8.32
C HIS A 10 -0.03 6.89 -8.24
N ILE A 11 0.76 6.87 -9.34
CA ILE A 11 2.14 7.40 -9.38
C ILE A 11 2.21 8.69 -10.24
N ARG A 12 2.96 9.69 -9.75
CA ARG A 12 3.18 11.01 -10.37
C ARG A 12 3.88 10.97 -11.75
N ASN A 13 3.41 11.79 -12.70
CA ASN A 13 3.84 11.79 -14.11
C ASN A 13 5.19 12.50 -14.44
N SER A 14 5.84 13.22 -13.52
CA SER A 14 6.87 14.23 -13.90
C SER A 14 8.36 13.83 -13.89
N ILE A 15 8.76 12.57 -13.66
CA ILE A 15 10.19 12.22 -13.41
C ILE A 15 10.67 11.00 -14.25
N LEU A 16 10.38 10.89 -15.56
CA LEU A 16 10.57 9.67 -16.38
C LEU A 16 11.91 9.63 -17.17
N LYS A 17 13.09 9.54 -16.53
CA LYS A 17 14.34 9.21 -17.26
C LYS A 17 15.28 8.29 -16.44
N GLU A 18 15.76 7.24 -17.12
CA GLU A 18 16.86 6.30 -16.81
C GLU A 18 16.61 5.06 -15.93
N GLY A 19 17.24 3.93 -16.35
CA GLY A 19 16.88 2.53 -16.04
C GLY A 19 17.77 1.75 -15.05
N GLY A 20 17.39 0.49 -14.79
CA GLY A 20 17.96 -0.51 -13.87
C GLY A 20 16.89 -1.41 -13.23
N ALA A 21 16.95 -2.73 -13.44
CA ALA A 21 16.06 -3.70 -12.80
C ALA A 21 16.43 -3.91 -11.33
N GLY A 22 15.43 -3.97 -10.45
CA GLY A 22 15.59 -4.27 -9.03
C GLY A 22 15.54 -3.02 -8.15
N VAL A 23 14.94 -3.20 -6.97
CA VAL A 23 14.78 -2.25 -5.84
C VAL A 23 13.43 -1.51 -5.82
N CYS A 24 12.62 -1.87 -4.82
CA CYS A 24 11.54 -1.07 -4.26
C CYS A 24 12.04 0.35 -3.95
N ASN A 25 11.52 1.34 -4.66
CA ASN A 25 11.99 2.70 -4.48
C ASN A 25 11.18 3.47 -3.45
N ILE A 26 11.68 3.46 -2.21
CA ILE A 26 11.32 4.50 -1.25
C ILE A 26 12.10 5.80 -1.51
N LEU A 27 13.01 5.90 -2.51
CA LEU A 27 13.41 7.21 -3.05
C LEU A 27 14.07 7.36 -4.44
N LEU A 28 14.55 6.37 -5.24
CA LEU A 28 15.01 6.63 -6.63
C LEU A 28 15.49 5.38 -7.39
N PHE A 29 14.88 5.04 -8.53
CA PHE A 29 15.39 4.34 -9.75
C PHE A 29 14.24 3.65 -10.54
N ARG A 30 13.78 4.30 -11.62
CA ARG A 30 12.69 3.80 -12.47
C ARG A 30 13.18 2.72 -13.43
N VAL A 31 12.40 1.66 -13.62
CA VAL A 31 12.29 0.99 -14.93
C VAL A 31 10.83 0.78 -15.28
N LYS A 32 10.51 1.21 -16.50
CA LYS A 32 9.27 1.12 -17.29
C LYS A 32 8.43 -0.12 -16.90
N ILE A 33 7.10 -0.06 -16.78
CA ILE A 33 6.16 0.23 -17.86
C ILE A 33 4.77 0.60 -17.27
N PHE A 34 4.25 1.76 -17.66
CA PHE A 34 2.82 2.09 -17.64
C PHE A 34 2.08 1.23 -18.67
N VAL A 35 1.02 0.48 -18.34
CA VAL A 35 -0.06 0.14 -19.29
C VAL A 35 -1.42 0.02 -18.60
N ARG A 36 -2.37 0.78 -19.16
CA ARG A 36 -3.82 0.82 -18.96
C ARG A 36 -4.48 -0.56 -18.70
N LEU A 37 -5.13 -0.72 -17.56
CA LEU A 37 -6.49 -1.29 -17.58
C LEU A 37 -7.36 -0.23 -18.22
N LYS A 38 -7.95 -0.46 -19.40
CA LYS A 38 -8.80 0.48 -20.18
C LYS A 38 -9.08 1.82 -19.43
N ASN A 39 -8.19 2.79 -19.59
CA ASN A 39 -8.21 4.13 -18.96
C ASN A 39 -7.88 4.30 -17.45
N THR A 40 -7.06 3.47 -16.81
CA THR A 40 -6.60 3.74 -15.43
C THR A 40 -5.08 3.62 -15.25
N SER A 41 -4.54 4.48 -14.39
CA SER A 41 -3.12 4.76 -14.08
C SER A 41 -2.68 4.17 -12.74
N TRP A 42 -3.29 3.05 -12.35
CA TRP A 42 -3.03 2.39 -11.07
C TRP A 42 -1.97 1.29 -11.20
N VAL A 43 -1.15 1.14 -10.17
CA VAL A 43 -0.10 0.12 -10.01
C VAL A 43 -0.38 -0.64 -8.73
N MET A 44 -0.36 -1.97 -8.79
CA MET A 44 -0.42 -2.80 -7.61
C MET A 44 0.96 -2.88 -6.95
N ARG A 45 1.09 -2.34 -5.73
CA ARG A 45 2.32 -2.47 -4.93
C ARG A 45 2.20 -3.65 -3.97
N ILE A 46 3.18 -4.55 -3.98
CA ILE A 46 3.19 -5.75 -3.13
C ILE A 46 4.41 -5.71 -2.23
N TYR A 47 4.20 -5.62 -0.92
CA TYR A 47 5.28 -5.79 0.05
C TYR A 47 5.53 -7.27 0.33
N THR A 48 6.79 -7.70 0.32
CA THR A 48 7.20 -9.10 0.43
C THR A 48 8.53 -9.24 1.17
N ASN A 49 8.73 -10.39 1.81
CA ASN A 49 10.00 -10.81 2.41
C ASN A 49 10.82 -11.74 1.50
N TYR A 50 10.47 -11.80 0.21
CA TYR A 50 11.17 -12.65 -0.77
C TYR A 50 12.62 -12.18 -0.95
N LYS A 51 13.46 -13.13 -1.33
CA LYS A 51 14.91 -12.99 -1.50
C LYS A 51 15.22 -13.19 -2.98
N PRO A 52 15.43 -12.12 -3.77
CA PRO A 52 15.77 -12.24 -5.18
C PRO A 52 17.12 -12.95 -5.43
N GLU A 53 17.92 -13.12 -4.37
CA GLU A 53 19.14 -13.94 -4.39
C GLU A 53 18.83 -15.43 -4.56
N ILE A 54 17.63 -15.88 -4.19
CA ILE A 54 17.16 -17.26 -4.37
C ILE A 54 16.52 -17.40 -5.76
N PRO A 55 17.05 -18.24 -6.66
CA PRO A 55 16.55 -18.35 -8.04
C PRO A 55 15.05 -18.60 -8.14
N SER A 56 14.51 -19.55 -7.39
CA SER A 56 13.07 -19.86 -7.43
C SER A 56 12.17 -18.68 -7.05
N GLN A 57 12.59 -17.85 -6.09
CA GLN A 57 11.82 -16.68 -5.67
C GLN A 57 11.95 -15.54 -6.68
N ARG A 58 13.15 -15.32 -7.22
CA ARG A 58 13.38 -14.35 -8.30
C ARG A 58 12.56 -14.69 -9.55
N ASP A 59 12.58 -15.95 -9.97
CA ASP A 59 11.90 -16.40 -11.17
C ASP A 59 10.37 -16.30 -11.00
N TRP A 60 9.86 -16.61 -9.80
CA TRP A 60 8.45 -16.40 -9.45
C TRP A 60 8.06 -14.91 -9.48
N MET A 61 8.86 -14.03 -8.87
CA MET A 61 8.60 -12.58 -8.85
C MET A 61 8.62 -11.99 -10.26
N CYS A 62 9.63 -12.34 -11.07
CA CYS A 62 9.67 -11.90 -12.47
C CYS A 62 8.54 -12.52 -13.29
N GLY A 63 8.15 -13.77 -13.05
CA GLY A 63 6.99 -14.38 -13.70
C GLY A 63 5.71 -13.53 -13.57
N ILE A 64 5.58 -12.77 -12.48
CA ILE A 64 4.50 -11.79 -12.30
C ILE A 64 4.91 -10.43 -12.87
N GLN A 65 5.94 -9.79 -12.32
CA GLN A 65 6.28 -8.39 -12.64
C GLN A 65 6.71 -8.18 -14.10
N CYS A 66 7.38 -9.16 -14.71
CA CYS A 66 7.82 -9.10 -16.10
C CYS A 66 6.65 -9.29 -17.09
N ASN A 67 5.56 -9.94 -16.67
CA ASN A 67 4.35 -10.13 -17.48
C ASN A 67 3.24 -9.10 -17.15
N HIS A 68 3.29 -8.50 -15.97
CA HIS A 68 2.31 -7.54 -15.47
C HIS A 68 3.01 -6.25 -15.07
N SER A 69 3.16 -5.35 -16.02
CA SER A 69 3.86 -4.07 -15.82
C SER A 69 3.22 -3.14 -14.78
N HIS A 70 1.98 -3.41 -14.41
CA HIS A 70 1.24 -2.69 -13.38
C HIS A 70 1.41 -3.32 -11.99
N VAL A 71 2.33 -4.26 -11.81
CA VAL A 71 2.67 -4.85 -10.50
C VAL A 71 4.09 -4.44 -10.14
N ASP A 72 4.26 -3.97 -8.91
CA ASP A 72 5.52 -3.54 -8.36
C ASP A 72 5.78 -4.25 -7.02
N PHE A 73 6.93 -4.92 -6.90
CA PHE A 73 7.30 -5.63 -5.68
C PHE A 73 8.22 -4.78 -4.80
N CYS A 74 7.92 -4.82 -3.51
CA CYS A 74 8.62 -4.11 -2.48
C CYS A 74 9.22 -5.03 -1.41
N LEU A 75 10.54 -5.05 -1.29
CA LEU A 75 11.23 -5.89 -0.31
C LEU A 75 11.20 -5.25 1.08
N ALA A 76 10.42 -5.84 1.98
CA ALA A 76 10.22 -5.35 3.34
C ALA A 76 11.50 -5.43 4.20
N ASP A 77 12.50 -6.21 3.79
CA ASP A 77 13.74 -6.40 4.53
C ASP A 77 14.83 -5.34 4.25
N ARG A 78 14.61 -4.45 3.28
CA ARG A 78 15.62 -3.47 2.83
C ARG A 78 15.01 -2.16 2.35
N LEU A 79 14.07 -1.62 3.11
CA LEU A 79 13.42 -0.36 2.83
C LEU A 79 14.39 0.81 3.06
N PRO A 80 14.63 1.70 2.08
CA PRO A 80 15.58 2.81 2.19
C PRO A 80 15.51 3.66 3.48
N GLN A 81 14.30 3.95 3.99
CA GLN A 81 14.11 4.80 5.19
C GLN A 81 13.94 4.00 6.49
N LEU A 82 13.49 2.74 6.42
CA LEU A 82 13.10 1.94 7.59
C LEU A 82 13.98 0.71 7.80
N GLY A 83 14.89 0.42 6.88
CA GLY A 83 15.73 -0.77 6.91
C GLY A 83 14.89 -2.04 6.82
N ASN A 84 15.18 -2.99 7.70
CA ASN A 84 14.54 -4.30 7.73
C ASN A 84 13.31 -4.30 8.65
N ILE A 85 12.13 -4.02 8.10
CA ILE A 85 10.89 -4.00 8.87
C ILE A 85 10.40 -5.40 9.25
N THR A 86 10.88 -6.45 8.58
CA THR A 86 10.49 -7.83 8.92
C THR A 86 10.96 -8.24 10.32
N ARG A 87 11.90 -7.50 10.93
CA ARG A 87 12.33 -7.70 12.32
C ARG A 87 11.42 -7.03 13.35
N ILE A 88 10.60 -6.09 12.90
CA ILE A 88 9.68 -5.31 13.73
C ILE A 88 8.26 -5.88 13.59
N GLN A 89 7.91 -6.28 12.37
CA GLN A 89 6.58 -6.73 11.95
C GLN A 89 6.74 -8.01 11.12
N GLU A 90 6.72 -9.17 11.79
CA GLU A 90 6.98 -10.47 11.16
C GLU A 90 5.81 -10.99 10.31
N GLU A 91 4.57 -10.71 10.72
CA GLU A 91 3.36 -11.17 10.05
C GLU A 91 3.07 -10.41 8.75
N GLY A 92 3.56 -9.18 8.63
CA GLY A 92 3.52 -8.36 7.42
C GLY A 92 2.20 -7.69 7.08
N SER A 93 1.11 -7.96 7.80
CA SER A 93 -0.21 -7.37 7.56
C SER A 93 -0.21 -5.85 7.49
N THR A 94 0.66 -5.18 8.25
CA THR A 94 0.81 -3.71 8.25
C THR A 94 1.78 -3.18 7.21
N TRP A 95 2.52 -4.03 6.48
CA TRP A 95 3.42 -3.57 5.42
C TRP A 95 2.66 -2.78 4.36
N ARG A 96 1.36 -3.09 4.18
CA ARG A 96 0.41 -2.32 3.36
C ARG A 96 0.13 -0.87 3.82
N PHE A 97 0.74 -0.42 4.91
CA PHE A 97 0.64 0.97 5.37
C PHE A 97 1.87 1.79 4.96
N LEU A 98 2.96 1.12 4.56
CA LEU A 98 4.24 1.73 4.21
C LEU A 98 4.14 2.68 3.03
N VAL A 99 3.15 2.51 2.16
CA VAL A 99 2.88 3.40 1.03
C VAL A 99 2.56 4.82 1.43
N GLY A 100 2.06 5.06 2.64
CA GLY A 100 1.85 6.40 3.17
C GLY A 100 3.16 7.20 3.32
N MET A 101 4.31 6.51 3.33
CA MET A 101 5.65 7.12 3.33
C MET A 101 6.31 7.17 1.95
N ASP A 102 5.68 6.61 0.90
CA ASP A 102 6.26 6.62 -0.44
C ASP A 102 6.08 8.01 -1.09
N PRO A 103 7.16 8.77 -1.34
CA PRO A 103 7.06 10.10 -1.92
C PRO A 103 6.60 10.10 -3.39
N LEU A 104 6.62 8.96 -4.07
CA LEU A 104 6.18 8.81 -5.46
C LEU A 104 4.68 8.54 -5.59
N VAL A 105 4.04 8.22 -4.48
CA VAL A 105 2.60 7.94 -4.43
C VAL A 105 1.86 9.22 -4.10
N ASP A 106 0.90 9.57 -4.95
CA ASP A 106 -0.02 10.68 -4.69
C ASP A 106 -1.33 10.17 -4.07
N ILE A 107 -1.78 8.97 -4.47
CA ILE A 107 -3.03 8.37 -4.03
C ILE A 107 -2.83 6.86 -3.91
N PHE A 108 -3.33 6.23 -2.85
CA PHE A 108 -3.41 4.77 -2.75
C PHE A 108 -4.76 4.32 -2.20
N VAL A 109 -5.08 3.06 -2.47
CA VAL A 109 -6.16 2.28 -1.87
C VAL A 109 -5.57 0.95 -1.41
N SER A 110 -5.68 0.66 -0.12
CA SER A 110 -5.29 -0.61 0.48
C SER A 110 -6.34 -1.67 0.18
N ARG A 111 -5.90 -2.86 -0.24
CA ARG A 111 -6.77 -3.97 -0.66
C ARG A 111 -6.15 -5.31 -0.29
N ASP A 112 -6.98 -6.26 0.14
CA ASP A 112 -6.53 -7.64 0.24
C ASP A 112 -6.31 -8.23 -1.16
N SER A 113 -5.20 -8.95 -1.35
CA SER A 113 -4.79 -9.49 -2.65
C SER A 113 -5.67 -10.64 -3.15
N ASP A 114 -6.44 -11.25 -2.26
CA ASP A 114 -7.37 -12.34 -2.52
C ASP A 114 -8.82 -11.86 -2.73
N SER A 115 -9.04 -10.54 -2.73
CA SER A 115 -10.36 -9.96 -2.88
C SER A 115 -10.63 -9.47 -4.31
N VAL A 116 -11.77 -9.90 -4.87
CA VAL A 116 -12.25 -9.43 -6.17
C VAL A 116 -12.72 -7.99 -6.06
N VAL A 117 -12.32 -7.14 -7.00
CA VAL A 117 -12.82 -5.76 -7.08
C VAL A 117 -14.21 -5.75 -7.72
N THR A 118 -15.18 -5.22 -6.98
CA THR A 118 -16.57 -5.08 -7.43
C THR A 118 -16.82 -3.72 -8.09
N SER A 119 -17.91 -3.61 -8.85
CA SER A 119 -18.33 -2.31 -9.42
C SER A 119 -18.64 -1.28 -8.33
N ARG A 120 -19.24 -1.72 -7.22
CA ARG A 120 -19.56 -0.85 -6.07
C ARG A 120 -18.30 -0.24 -5.45
N GLU A 121 -17.25 -1.04 -5.24
CA GLU A 121 -15.98 -0.54 -4.71
C GLU A 121 -15.34 0.47 -5.68
N ARG A 122 -15.38 0.17 -6.98
CA ARG A 122 -14.88 1.10 -8.00
C ARG A 122 -15.64 2.43 -7.98
N GLU A 123 -16.97 2.38 -7.93
CA GLU A 123 -17.81 3.58 -7.90
C GLU A 123 -17.56 4.42 -6.65
N ALA A 124 -17.39 3.78 -5.48
CA ALA A 124 -17.04 4.45 -4.23
C ALA A 124 -15.66 5.14 -4.29
N VAL A 125 -14.66 4.48 -4.90
CA VAL A 125 -13.34 5.09 -5.14
C VAL A 125 -13.46 6.26 -6.13
N ASP A 126 -14.22 6.10 -7.22
CA ASP A 126 -14.42 7.16 -8.22
C ASP A 126 -15.14 8.40 -7.64
N GLU A 127 -16.08 8.19 -6.71
CA GLU A 127 -16.74 9.25 -5.94
C GLU A 127 -15.74 9.95 -5.02
N TRP A 128 -14.98 9.19 -4.23
CA TRP A 128 -13.96 9.74 -3.34
C TRP A 128 -12.90 10.53 -4.10
N LEU A 129 -12.42 10.04 -5.25
CA LEU A 129 -11.42 10.74 -6.06
C LEU A 129 -11.88 12.14 -6.48
N LYS A 130 -13.18 12.33 -6.70
CA LYS A 130 -13.79 13.62 -7.05
C LYS A 130 -14.07 14.52 -5.84
N SER A 131 -14.02 13.98 -4.62
CA SER A 131 -14.28 14.75 -3.40
C SER A 131 -13.04 15.51 -2.92
N ASN A 132 -13.24 16.41 -1.95
CA ASN A 132 -12.16 17.10 -1.23
C ASN A 132 -11.67 16.32 0.00
N SER A 133 -12.16 15.09 0.23
CA SER A 133 -11.73 14.27 1.36
C SER A 133 -10.37 13.64 1.09
N MET A 134 -9.49 13.70 2.08
CA MET A 134 -8.14 13.15 2.00
C MET A 134 -8.12 11.64 2.22
N ILE A 135 -8.95 11.14 3.14
CA ILE A 135 -9.03 9.72 3.50
C ILE A 135 -10.32 9.12 2.95
N HIS A 136 -10.23 7.90 2.44
CA HIS A 136 -11.35 7.08 2.02
C HIS A 136 -11.50 5.90 2.94
N VAL A 137 -12.72 5.63 3.39
CA VAL A 137 -13.04 4.42 4.14
C VAL A 137 -14.30 3.80 3.56
N MET A 138 -14.23 2.53 3.14
CA MET A 138 -15.42 1.77 2.80
C MET A 138 -15.80 0.83 3.93
N ARG A 139 -17.10 0.75 4.21
CA ARG A 139 -17.70 -0.30 5.04
C ARG A 139 -18.60 -1.14 4.17
N ASP A 140 -18.31 -2.42 4.14
CA ASP A 140 -18.96 -3.44 3.31
C ASP A 140 -20.09 -4.17 4.05
N HIS A 141 -19.99 -4.35 5.38
CA HIS A 141 -20.98 -5.11 6.15
C HIS A 141 -21.32 -4.51 7.53
N PRO A 142 -22.62 -4.47 7.94
CA PRO A 142 -23.04 -3.93 9.24
C PRO A 142 -22.46 -4.66 10.46
N HIS A 143 -22.07 -5.92 10.32
CA HIS A 143 -21.49 -6.71 11.42
C HIS A 143 -19.96 -6.61 11.51
N HIS A 144 -19.31 -5.78 10.70
CA HIS A 144 -17.88 -5.53 10.86
C HIS A 144 -17.64 -4.60 12.05
N PRO A 145 -16.93 -5.04 13.10
CA PRO A 145 -16.76 -4.26 14.33
C PRO A 145 -15.70 -3.16 14.20
N TRP A 146 -15.04 -3.07 13.04
CA TRP A 146 -13.89 -2.23 12.82
C TRP A 146 -14.28 -0.85 12.29
N HIS A 147 -13.64 0.19 12.81
CA HIS A 147 -13.89 1.56 12.37
C HIS A 147 -13.45 1.76 10.91
N ILE A 148 -12.31 1.16 10.56
CA ILE A 148 -11.66 1.14 9.25
C ILE A 148 -11.20 -0.29 8.98
N LEU A 149 -11.53 -0.83 7.81
CA LEU A 149 -11.04 -2.13 7.37
C LEU A 149 -9.68 -1.98 6.70
N ALA A 150 -8.70 -2.81 7.07
CA ALA A 150 -7.34 -2.68 6.57
C ALA A 150 -7.24 -2.88 5.05
N GLY A 151 -8.13 -3.69 4.46
CA GLY A 151 -8.26 -3.90 3.02
C GLY A 151 -9.32 -3.03 2.32
N MET A 152 -9.87 -1.99 2.97
CA MET A 152 -10.88 -1.10 2.37
C MET A 152 -10.73 0.37 2.77
N TRP A 153 -9.52 0.91 2.68
CA TRP A 153 -9.26 2.33 2.92
C TRP A 153 -8.24 2.89 1.93
N GLY A 154 -8.15 4.21 1.82
CA GLY A 154 -7.18 4.87 0.94
C GLY A 154 -6.88 6.29 1.38
N ALA A 155 -5.84 6.88 0.80
CA ALA A 155 -5.47 8.27 1.07
C ALA A 155 -4.95 9.00 -0.16
N LYS A 156 -5.29 10.29 -0.27
CA LYS A 156 -4.66 11.27 -1.16
C LYS A 156 -3.45 11.86 -0.43
N THR A 157 -2.34 11.15 -0.45
CA THR A 157 -1.10 11.55 0.25
C THR A 157 -0.62 12.93 -0.17
N PHE A 158 -0.86 13.34 -1.43
CA PHE A 158 -0.48 14.66 -1.94
C PHE A 158 -1.09 15.83 -1.17
N MET A 159 -2.25 15.63 -0.51
CA MET A 159 -2.92 16.69 0.25
C MET A 159 -2.16 17.05 1.54
N ASN A 160 -1.53 16.06 2.19
CA ASN A 160 -0.69 16.29 3.37
C ASN A 160 0.29 15.13 3.58
N ARG A 161 1.42 15.18 2.85
CA ARG A 161 2.46 14.13 2.87
C ARG A 161 3.10 13.96 4.24
N SER A 162 3.36 15.07 4.93
CA SER A 162 3.98 15.04 6.26
C SER A 162 3.09 14.37 7.30
N LEU A 163 1.78 14.65 7.26
CA LEU A 163 0.81 13.97 8.13
C LEU A 163 0.76 12.47 7.82
N MET A 164 0.63 12.08 6.55
CA MET A 164 0.57 10.66 6.19
C MET A 164 1.84 9.90 6.58
N ALA A 165 3.01 10.47 6.31
CA ALA A 165 4.28 9.85 6.69
C ALA A 165 4.37 9.66 8.22
N ASN A 166 3.99 10.67 9.00
CA ASN A 166 3.99 10.58 10.46
C ASN A 166 3.01 9.50 10.97
N LEU A 167 1.78 9.49 10.46
CA LEU A 167 0.80 8.46 10.81
C LEU A 167 1.29 7.06 10.43
N THR A 168 1.86 6.87 9.24
CA THR A 168 2.44 5.59 8.82
C THR A 168 3.56 5.13 9.75
N VAL A 169 4.48 6.02 10.15
CA VAL A 169 5.54 5.67 11.12
C VAL A 169 4.91 5.20 12.43
N GLN A 170 3.93 5.93 12.97
CA GLN A 170 3.25 5.52 14.20
C GLN A 170 2.56 4.16 14.05
N MET A 171 1.87 3.91 12.92
CA MET A 171 1.18 2.66 12.63
C MET A 171 2.14 1.47 12.51
N VAL A 172 3.24 1.63 11.78
CA VAL A 172 4.22 0.56 11.54
C VAL A 172 5.01 0.23 12.82
N LEU A 173 5.30 1.22 13.65
CA LEU A 173 6.03 1.04 14.92
C LEU A 173 5.13 0.61 16.09
N LYS A 174 3.81 0.54 15.91
CA LYS A 174 2.85 0.11 16.94
C LYS A 174 2.90 -1.40 17.15
N THR A 175 3.94 -1.91 17.80
CA THR A 175 4.17 -3.36 17.93
C THR A 175 3.56 -4.02 19.17
N ASP A 176 2.91 -3.27 20.06
CA ASP A 176 2.35 -3.79 21.31
C ASP A 176 1.10 -4.66 21.14
N LEU A 177 0.48 -4.62 19.96
CA LEU A 177 -0.68 -5.43 19.59
C LEU A 177 -0.30 -6.58 18.63
N LYS A 178 1.01 -6.83 18.43
CA LYS A 178 1.51 -7.89 17.54
C LYS A 178 0.92 -9.25 17.91
N HIS A 179 0.53 -10.04 16.91
CA HIS A 179 -0.13 -11.35 16.99
C HIS A 179 -1.62 -11.35 17.39
N ALA A 180 -2.25 -10.19 17.60
CA ALA A 180 -3.70 -10.14 17.75
C ALA A 180 -4.39 -10.26 16.38
N TYR A 181 -5.45 -11.06 16.30
CA TYR A 181 -6.31 -11.10 15.11
C TYR A 181 -6.89 -9.69 14.85
N GLY A 182 -6.79 -9.21 13.60
CA GLY A 182 -7.25 -7.87 13.22
C GLY A 182 -6.36 -6.73 13.75
N PHE A 183 -5.12 -7.01 14.11
CA PHE A 183 -4.16 -6.02 14.60
C PHE A 183 -3.97 -4.81 13.67
N ASP A 184 -3.89 -5.04 12.36
CA ASP A 184 -3.80 -3.97 11.36
C ASP A 184 -5.02 -3.04 11.39
N GLN A 185 -6.22 -3.58 11.63
CA GLN A 185 -7.44 -2.80 11.78
C GLN A 185 -7.51 -2.05 13.11
N GLU A 186 -7.01 -2.67 14.18
CA GLU A 186 -6.92 -2.03 15.49
C GLU A 186 -5.92 -0.86 15.49
N ILE A 187 -4.80 -0.99 14.78
CA ILE A 187 -3.88 0.13 14.53
C ILE A 187 -4.61 1.30 13.86
N LEU A 188 -5.38 1.03 12.80
CA LEU A 188 -6.14 2.06 12.09
C LEU A 188 -7.15 2.73 13.03
N ARG A 189 -7.81 1.96 13.91
CA ARG A 189 -8.73 2.50 14.92
C ARG A 189 -8.02 3.42 15.93
N LEU A 190 -6.83 3.04 16.39
CA LEU A 190 -6.11 3.75 17.45
C LEU A 190 -5.37 4.99 16.94
N ILE A 191 -4.90 4.96 15.69
CA ILE A 191 -3.98 5.97 15.16
C ILE A 191 -4.64 6.77 14.03
N LEU A 192 -5.08 6.11 12.96
CA LEU A 192 -5.60 6.80 11.79
C LEU A 192 -6.97 7.44 12.07
N TRP A 193 -7.89 6.71 12.68
CA TRP A 193 -9.27 7.14 12.94
C TRP A 193 -9.39 8.44 13.74
N PRO A 194 -8.81 8.56 14.95
CA PRO A 194 -8.91 9.81 15.72
C PRO A 194 -8.19 10.99 15.06
N ALA A 195 -7.13 10.72 14.28
CA ALA A 195 -6.35 11.77 13.63
C ALA A 195 -7.02 12.34 12.38
N THR A 196 -7.87 11.56 11.70
CA THR A 196 -8.33 11.90 10.34
C THR A 196 -9.85 11.85 10.16
N THR A 197 -10.63 11.68 11.22
CA THR A 197 -12.11 11.57 11.14
C THR A 197 -12.76 12.75 10.42
N HIS A 198 -12.21 13.96 10.59
CA HIS A 198 -12.66 15.19 9.91
C HIS A 198 -12.20 15.31 8.44
N LEU A 199 -11.40 14.37 7.95
CA LEU A 199 -10.83 14.31 6.60
C LEU A 199 -11.37 13.12 5.78
N MET A 200 -12.29 12.33 6.35
CA MET A 200 -12.80 11.09 5.78
C MET A 200 -14.06 11.31 4.92
N VAL A 201 -14.25 10.40 3.97
CA VAL A 201 -15.54 10.07 3.34
C VAL A 201 -15.70 8.57 3.26
#